data_AF-A0A914GIB1-F1
#
_entry.id   AF-A0A914GIB1-F1
#
_cell.length_a   1.000
_cell.length_b   1.000
_cell.length_c   1.000
_cell.angle_alpha   90.00
_cell.angle_beta   90.00
_cell.angle_gamma   90.00
#
_symmetry.space_group_name_H-M   'P 1'
#
loop_
_entity.id
_entity.type
_entity.pdbx_description
1 polymer ?
#
loop_
_entity_poly.entity_id
_entity_poly.type
_entity_poly.pdbx_seq_one_letter_code
_entity_poly.pdbx_strand_id
1 'polypeptide(L)'
;MPSSSSRNGIKKPVNEKENNRILMDDVAEGKELHPIPVINNTNNKIPQPFTYINFNVTSCETRTLLGETILKDGCSCENGCDSNCDCENNSIIGFDPDARVVSNPVSYDYYNDYYVECGAHCGCFGKCKRQIFPKNKALKKLEVRYMDGKNFGVVAAQPIAAGMPIAEYIGEIFVGGIEDDIFPTSHYQQDLLIDNDHNKFIIDARRMGNISRLINHSCFNNVLQICVYPSIPNLKRSSPLPKVALVAFRDILPGQELCFDYRAMYFLDRNIPCLCYEPNCHVPPYDHVEKAKSIKDQKNELNENKKQMMNLFSEARDLEHEVLEID
;
A
#
# COMPACT_ATOMS: atom_id res chain seq x y z
N MET A 1 -40.32 -14.99 -46.48
CA MET A 1 -39.71 -15.76 -45.36
C MET A 1 -39.43 -17.17 -45.85
N PRO A 2 -38.45 -17.91 -45.30
CA PRO A 2 -37.08 -17.54 -44.86
C PRO A 2 -36.03 -18.14 -45.86
N SER A 3 -34.72 -18.17 -45.61
CA SER A 3 -33.78 -17.11 -45.21
C SER A 3 -32.38 -17.48 -45.76
N SER A 4 -31.55 -16.51 -46.15
CA SER A 4 -30.17 -16.74 -46.56
C SER A 4 -29.24 -16.74 -45.34
N SER A 5 -28.59 -17.87 -45.04
CA SER A 5 -27.59 -17.95 -43.97
C SER A 5 -26.17 -17.85 -44.53
N SER A 6 -25.67 -16.61 -44.64
CA SER A 6 -24.24 -16.38 -44.83
C SER A 6 -23.48 -16.88 -43.60
N ARG A 7 -22.64 -17.91 -43.78
CA ARG A 7 -21.70 -18.35 -42.74
C ARG A 7 -20.59 -17.30 -42.63
N ASN A 8 -20.81 -16.28 -41.79
CA ASN A 8 -19.76 -15.37 -41.35
C ASN A 8 -18.67 -16.18 -40.65
N GLY A 9 -17.58 -16.46 -41.36
CA GLY A 9 -16.40 -17.07 -40.78
C GLY A 9 -15.83 -16.16 -39.70
N ILE A 10 -15.89 -16.60 -38.45
CA ILE A 10 -15.24 -15.94 -37.32
C ILE A 10 -13.73 -15.93 -37.64
N LYS A 11 -13.21 -14.79 -38.07
CA LYS A 11 -11.76 -14.60 -38.16
C LYS A 11 -11.21 -14.71 -36.73
N LYS A 12 -10.41 -15.74 -36.49
CA LYS A 12 -9.57 -15.79 -35.28
C LYS A 12 -8.77 -14.47 -35.21
N PRO A 13 -8.60 -13.86 -34.03
CA PRO A 13 -7.70 -12.72 -33.91
C PRO A 13 -6.32 -13.16 -34.40
N VAL A 14 -5.76 -12.40 -35.34
CA VAL A 14 -4.37 -12.59 -35.76
C VAL A 14 -3.54 -12.20 -34.55
N ASN A 15 -2.73 -13.14 -34.06
CA ASN A 15 -1.80 -12.88 -32.98
C ASN A 15 -0.61 -12.09 -33.55
N GLU A 16 -0.84 -10.81 -33.82
CA GLU A 16 0.23 -9.86 -34.11
C GLU A 16 1.16 -9.86 -32.91
N LYS A 17 2.39 -10.35 -33.11
CA LYS A 17 3.44 -10.17 -32.12
C LYS A 17 3.74 -8.67 -32.07
N GLU A 18 3.16 -7.98 -31.08
CA GLU A 18 3.63 -6.66 -30.70
C GLU A 18 5.14 -6.75 -30.51
N ASN A 19 5.88 -6.05 -31.37
CA ASN A 19 7.33 -6.11 -31.36
C ASN A 19 7.83 -5.18 -30.25
N ASN A 20 7.69 -5.66 -29.01
CA ASN A 20 7.89 -4.89 -27.79
C ASN A 20 9.24 -4.17 -27.80
N ARG A 21 9.19 -2.85 -27.89
CA ARG A 21 10.36 -2.00 -27.85
C ARG A 21 10.80 -1.80 -26.41
N ILE A 22 11.73 -2.64 -25.98
CA ILE A 22 12.43 -2.51 -24.70
C ILE A 22 13.33 -1.27 -24.76
N LEU A 23 13.23 -0.39 -23.76
CA LEU A 23 14.09 0.78 -23.58
C LEU A 23 15.07 0.63 -22.40
N MET A 24 14.82 -0.33 -21.51
CA MET A 24 15.67 -0.70 -20.38
C MET A 24 15.38 -2.16 -20.05
N ASP A 25 16.42 -3.01 -20.01
CA ASP A 25 16.26 -4.45 -19.84
C ASP A 25 15.79 -4.84 -18.42
N ASP A 26 16.19 -4.07 -17.41
CA ASP A 26 15.81 -4.28 -16.02
C ASP A 26 15.82 -2.98 -15.20
N VAL A 27 14.67 -2.53 -14.71
CA VAL A 27 14.56 -1.39 -13.78
C VAL A 27 14.97 -1.75 -12.35
N ALA A 28 15.08 -3.03 -12.02
CA ALA A 28 15.51 -3.49 -10.69
C ALA A 28 17.04 -3.56 -10.53
N GLU A 29 17.81 -3.45 -11.61
CA GLU A 29 19.27 -3.59 -11.62
C GLU A 29 19.76 -4.92 -10.99
N GLY A 30 19.05 -6.02 -11.22
CA GLY A 30 19.35 -7.35 -10.68
C GLY A 30 19.06 -7.52 -9.18
N LYS A 31 18.38 -6.56 -8.52
CA LYS A 31 18.02 -6.64 -7.09
C LYS A 31 16.78 -7.52 -6.83
N GLU A 32 16.04 -7.89 -7.87
CA GLU A 32 14.91 -8.80 -7.85
C GLU A 32 15.23 -10.11 -8.59
N LEU A 33 14.51 -11.20 -8.30
CA LEU A 33 14.79 -12.52 -8.88
C LEU A 33 14.57 -12.59 -10.40
N HIS A 34 13.71 -11.72 -10.94
CA HIS A 34 13.41 -11.65 -12.36
C HIS A 34 13.62 -10.21 -12.83
N PRO A 35 14.31 -9.99 -13.96
CA PRO A 35 14.45 -8.65 -14.52
C PRO A 35 13.08 -8.10 -14.90
N ILE A 36 12.89 -6.81 -14.68
CA ILE A 36 11.63 -6.10 -14.91
C ILE A 36 11.88 -5.08 -16.06
N PRO A 37 11.63 -5.47 -17.32
CA PRO A 37 11.94 -4.61 -18.46
C PRO A 37 10.98 -3.43 -18.57
N VAL A 38 11.48 -2.30 -19.10
CA VAL A 38 10.68 -1.13 -19.49
C VAL A 38 10.40 -1.21 -20.99
N ILE A 39 9.12 -1.31 -21.35
CA ILE A 39 8.62 -1.41 -22.72
C ILE A 39 7.84 -0.14 -23.08
N ASN A 40 8.18 0.49 -24.21
CA ASN A 40 7.49 1.68 -24.70
C ASN A 40 7.44 1.66 -26.24
N ASN A 41 6.27 1.29 -26.76
CA ASN A 41 6.05 1.16 -28.21
C ASN A 41 5.69 2.50 -28.88
N THR A 42 5.35 3.57 -28.14
CA THR A 42 4.84 4.82 -28.72
C THR A 42 5.86 5.96 -28.76
N ASN A 43 6.87 5.97 -27.87
CA ASN A 43 7.86 7.05 -27.80
C ASN A 43 9.18 6.61 -27.13
N ASN A 44 10.06 7.57 -26.80
CA ASN A 44 11.38 7.34 -26.21
C ASN A 44 11.45 7.62 -24.69
N LYS A 45 10.33 7.92 -24.02
CA LYS A 45 10.33 8.15 -22.56
C LYS A 45 10.68 6.87 -21.82
N ILE A 46 11.33 7.05 -20.67
CA ILE A 46 11.54 6.03 -19.63
C ILE A 46 10.96 6.56 -18.30
N PRO A 47 10.73 5.72 -17.28
CA PRO A 47 10.36 6.17 -15.94
C PRO A 47 11.33 7.22 -15.40
N GLN A 48 10.84 8.11 -14.54
CA GLN A 48 11.71 9.06 -13.82
C GLN A 48 12.75 8.27 -13.00
N PRO A 49 14.05 8.62 -13.06
CA PRO A 49 15.09 7.93 -12.29
C PRO A 49 14.81 7.93 -10.79
N PHE A 50 15.05 6.79 -10.15
CA PHE A 50 14.98 6.57 -8.70
C PHE A 50 15.99 5.48 -8.33
N THR A 51 16.39 5.41 -7.06
CA THR A 51 17.25 4.33 -6.56
C THR A 51 16.40 3.09 -6.28
N TYR A 52 16.59 2.02 -7.03
CA TYR A 52 15.87 0.77 -6.75
C TYR A 52 16.41 0.11 -5.48
N ILE A 53 15.54 -0.15 -4.50
CA ILE A 53 15.82 -0.86 -3.24
C ILE A 53 14.79 -1.97 -3.01
N ASN A 54 15.16 -3.03 -2.29
CA ASN A 54 14.31 -4.20 -2.02
C ASN A 54 13.99 -4.40 -0.52
N PHE A 55 14.28 -3.39 0.31
CA PHE A 55 13.86 -3.30 1.71
C PHE A 55 13.62 -1.83 2.09
N ASN A 56 12.69 -1.58 2.99
CA ASN A 56 12.39 -0.24 3.49
C ASN A 56 13.58 0.34 4.27
N VAL A 57 13.88 1.64 4.06
CA VAL A 57 14.94 2.36 4.77
C VAL A 57 14.34 3.41 5.71
N THR A 58 14.86 3.56 6.92
CA THR A 58 14.35 4.51 7.93
C THR A 58 15.26 5.73 8.05
N SER A 59 14.70 6.93 8.22
CA SER A 59 15.50 8.10 8.64
C SER A 59 16.11 7.90 10.05
N CYS A 60 17.11 8.71 10.41
CA CYS A 60 17.74 8.65 11.75
C CYS A 60 16.79 9.10 12.85
N GLU A 61 15.98 10.13 12.58
CA GLU A 61 14.95 10.69 13.43
C GLU A 61 13.86 9.65 13.69
N THR A 62 13.39 9.00 12.61
CA THR A 62 12.40 7.93 12.65
C THR A 62 12.88 6.73 13.48
N ARG A 63 14.14 6.33 13.30
CA ARG A 63 14.77 5.28 14.12
C ARG A 63 14.90 5.70 15.60
N THR A 64 15.16 6.97 15.87
CA THR A 64 15.25 7.51 17.23
C THR A 64 13.88 7.50 17.91
N LEU A 65 12.82 7.88 17.20
CA LEU A 65 11.44 7.84 17.72
C LEU A 65 10.97 6.41 18.00
N LEU A 66 11.24 5.46 17.09
CA LEU A 66 10.89 4.04 17.26
C LEU A 66 11.71 3.33 18.35
N GLY A 67 12.86 3.89 18.71
CA GLY A 67 13.81 3.33 19.67
C GLY A 67 14.29 1.92 19.30
N GLU A 68 14.75 1.17 20.30
CA GLU A 68 14.85 -0.29 20.16
C GLU A 68 13.44 -0.89 20.22
N THR A 69 12.84 -1.17 19.06
CA THR A 69 11.60 -1.95 18.97
C THR A 69 11.86 -3.35 19.50
N ILE A 70 11.56 -3.59 20.78
CA ILE A 70 11.82 -4.89 21.40
C ILE A 70 10.71 -5.87 21.01
N LEU A 71 10.95 -6.62 19.93
CA LEU A 71 10.14 -7.74 19.45
C LEU A 71 10.17 -8.89 20.48
N LYS A 72 9.45 -8.76 21.60
CA LYS A 72 9.49 -9.76 22.68
C LYS A 72 8.56 -10.95 22.46
N ASP A 73 7.51 -10.78 21.68
CA ASP A 73 6.38 -11.69 21.59
C ASP A 73 6.35 -12.41 20.23
N GLY A 74 6.35 -13.74 20.25
CA GLY A 74 6.33 -14.62 19.07
C GLY A 74 5.65 -15.95 19.41
N CYS A 75 5.39 -16.80 18.40
CA CYS A 75 4.66 -18.04 18.66
C CYS A 75 5.47 -19.08 19.45
N SER A 76 4.76 -19.87 20.25
CA SER A 76 5.32 -20.95 21.07
C SER A 76 5.44 -22.28 20.30
N CYS A 77 5.14 -22.29 19.00
CA CYS A 77 5.11 -23.51 18.19
C CYS A 77 6.50 -24.13 18.04
N GLU A 78 6.64 -25.44 18.18
CA GLU A 78 7.90 -26.15 17.92
C GLU A 78 7.91 -26.77 16.51
N ASN A 79 9.04 -26.65 15.81
CA ASN A 79 9.32 -27.31 14.51
C ASN A 79 8.45 -26.90 13.30
N GLY A 80 7.64 -25.86 13.40
CA GLY A 80 6.80 -25.33 12.33
C GLY A 80 5.57 -24.64 12.90
N CYS A 81 4.66 -24.18 12.05
CA CYS A 81 3.38 -23.61 12.48
C CYS A 81 2.23 -24.37 11.80
N ASP A 82 1.25 -24.79 12.58
CA ASP A 82 -0.04 -25.32 12.13
C ASP A 82 -1.11 -24.21 12.18
N SER A 83 -2.40 -24.55 12.32
CA SER A 83 -3.50 -23.58 12.48
C SER A 83 -3.69 -23.04 13.90
N ASN A 84 -2.92 -23.51 14.88
CA ASN A 84 -2.99 -23.07 16.28
C ASN A 84 -1.87 -22.07 16.62
N CYS A 85 -1.15 -21.58 15.61
CA CYS A 85 -0.03 -20.66 15.78
C CYS A 85 -0.47 -19.33 16.39
N ASP A 86 0.20 -18.87 17.46
CA ASP A 86 -0.11 -17.60 18.11
C ASP A 86 -0.10 -16.41 17.14
N CYS A 87 0.80 -16.39 16.15
CA CYS A 87 0.84 -15.36 15.11
C CYS A 87 -0.42 -15.39 14.23
N GLU A 88 -0.89 -16.58 13.84
CA GLU A 88 -2.11 -16.73 13.04
C GLU A 88 -3.36 -16.40 13.85
N ASN A 89 -3.42 -16.81 15.12
CA ASN A 89 -4.51 -16.49 16.05
C ASN A 89 -4.60 -15.00 16.40
N ASN A 90 -3.50 -14.25 16.27
CA ASN A 90 -3.46 -12.79 16.40
C ASN A 90 -3.53 -12.07 15.04
N SER A 91 -3.81 -12.78 13.93
CA SER A 91 -4.04 -12.19 12.62
C SER A 91 -5.53 -12.04 12.34
N ILE A 92 -5.94 -10.92 11.73
CA ILE A 92 -7.30 -10.73 11.23
C ILE A 92 -7.44 -11.35 9.83
N ILE A 93 -6.38 -11.28 9.04
CA ILE A 93 -6.31 -11.85 7.69
C ILE A 93 -5.69 -13.25 7.74
N GLY A 94 -6.36 -14.25 7.14
CA GLY A 94 -5.84 -15.61 7.05
C GLY A 94 -4.98 -15.84 5.80
N PHE A 95 -3.93 -16.66 5.93
CA PHE A 95 -3.09 -17.12 4.82
C PHE A 95 -2.98 -18.65 4.75
N ASP A 96 -3.10 -19.22 3.55
CA ASP A 96 -2.89 -20.64 3.28
C ASP A 96 -1.39 -21.03 3.32
N PRO A 97 -1.04 -22.34 3.30
CA PRO A 97 0.35 -22.80 3.23
C PRO A 97 1.09 -22.42 1.94
N ASP A 98 0.37 -22.00 0.89
CA ASP A 98 0.91 -21.45 -0.35
C ASP A 98 1.16 -19.93 -0.26
N ALA A 99 0.96 -19.33 0.91
CA ALA A 99 1.03 -17.91 1.20
C ALA A 99 0.00 -17.07 0.40
N ARG A 100 -1.18 -17.61 0.13
CA ARG A 100 -2.32 -16.89 -0.44
C ARG A 100 -3.27 -16.42 0.65
N VAL A 101 -3.84 -15.24 0.48
CA VAL A 101 -4.96 -14.75 1.32
C VAL A 101 -6.19 -15.65 1.13
N VAL A 102 -6.79 -16.12 2.22
CA VAL A 102 -7.97 -17.02 2.19
C VAL A 102 -9.30 -16.36 2.56
N SER A 103 -9.29 -15.17 3.18
CA SER A 103 -10.53 -14.46 3.51
C SER A 103 -11.16 -13.82 2.27
N ASN A 104 -12.49 -13.72 2.24
CA ASN A 104 -13.24 -13.21 1.09
C ASN A 104 -12.96 -11.70 0.92
N PRO A 105 -12.27 -11.27 -0.15
CA PRO A 105 -11.44 -10.05 -0.07
C PRO A 105 -12.17 -8.72 -0.31
N VAL A 106 -13.50 -8.68 -0.13
CA VAL A 106 -14.37 -7.58 -0.56
C VAL A 106 -14.37 -6.38 0.43
N SER A 107 -13.87 -6.55 1.65
CA SER A 107 -13.95 -5.53 2.70
C SER A 107 -12.71 -5.47 3.60
N TYR A 108 -11.52 -5.36 3.03
CA TYR A 108 -10.33 -5.09 3.84
C TYR A 108 -10.23 -3.61 4.22
N ASP A 109 -10.36 -3.33 5.50
CA ASP A 109 -9.91 -2.06 6.08
C ASP A 109 -8.40 -2.16 6.32
N TYR A 110 -7.63 -1.52 5.45
CA TYR A 110 -6.17 -1.49 5.49
C TYR A 110 -5.56 -1.19 6.89
N TYR A 111 -6.22 -0.39 7.72
CA TYR A 111 -5.70 -0.03 9.04
C TYR A 111 -6.08 -1.03 10.14
N ASN A 112 -7.19 -1.75 9.97
CA ASN A 112 -7.75 -2.64 10.99
C ASN A 112 -7.50 -4.13 10.68
N ASP A 113 -7.38 -4.49 9.40
CA ASP A 113 -7.15 -5.86 8.93
C ASP A 113 -5.66 -6.08 8.64
N TYR A 114 -5.01 -6.84 9.52
CA TYR A 114 -3.58 -7.15 9.43
C TYR A 114 -3.28 -8.65 9.54
N TYR A 115 -2.08 -9.01 9.10
CA TYR A 115 -1.46 -10.31 9.31
C TYR A 115 -0.22 -10.18 10.20
N VAL A 116 0.04 -11.20 11.01
CA VAL A 116 1.28 -11.32 11.79
C VAL A 116 2.12 -12.46 11.22
N GLU A 117 3.26 -12.13 10.62
CA GLU A 117 4.20 -13.16 10.16
C GLU A 117 5.11 -13.66 11.30
N CYS A 118 5.56 -14.91 11.20
CA CYS A 118 6.48 -15.45 12.19
C CYS A 118 7.90 -14.88 12.00
N GLY A 119 8.30 -13.99 12.91
CA GLY A 119 9.62 -13.37 12.98
C GLY A 119 10.68 -14.16 13.76
N ALA A 120 11.81 -13.50 14.07
CA ALA A 120 12.99 -14.12 14.67
C ALA A 120 12.79 -14.66 16.10
N HIS A 121 11.76 -14.18 16.81
CA HIS A 121 11.45 -14.55 18.21
C HIS A 121 10.41 -15.67 18.33
N CYS A 122 9.99 -16.26 17.19
CA CYS A 122 9.06 -17.39 17.17
C CYS A 122 9.80 -18.73 17.38
N GLY A 123 9.27 -19.60 18.25
CA GLY A 123 9.77 -20.95 18.49
C GLY A 123 9.75 -21.86 17.26
N CYS A 124 9.06 -21.46 16.19
CA CYS A 124 9.07 -22.18 14.92
C CYS A 124 10.43 -22.10 14.19
N PHE A 125 11.38 -21.26 14.65
CA PHE A 125 12.74 -21.10 14.12
C PHE A 125 12.82 -20.99 12.59
N GLY A 126 11.96 -20.16 11.99
CA GLY A 126 11.89 -19.96 10.54
C GLY A 126 11.36 -21.14 9.71
N LYS A 127 10.89 -22.23 10.33
CA LYS A 127 10.25 -23.37 9.64
C LYS A 127 8.78 -23.11 9.28
N CYS A 128 8.21 -21.96 9.65
CA CYS A 128 6.86 -21.56 9.26
C CYS A 128 6.77 -21.36 7.74
N LYS A 129 5.76 -21.98 7.11
CA LYS A 129 5.52 -21.87 5.67
C LYS A 129 4.69 -20.64 5.27
N ARG A 130 4.08 -19.96 6.24
CA ARG A 130 3.10 -18.88 6.05
C ARG A 130 3.72 -17.47 6.07
N GLN A 131 4.97 -17.33 5.63
CA GLN A 131 5.51 -15.99 5.36
C GLN A 131 4.94 -15.48 4.04
N ILE A 132 4.54 -14.20 3.97
CA ILE A 132 3.91 -13.62 2.77
C ILE A 132 4.92 -13.52 1.62
N PHE A 133 6.18 -13.19 1.94
CA PHE A 133 7.29 -13.24 1.01
C PHE A 133 8.34 -14.26 1.50
N PRO A 134 8.14 -15.57 1.24
CA PRO A 134 9.14 -16.57 1.62
C PRO A 134 10.44 -16.33 0.87
N LYS A 135 11.58 -16.47 1.55
CA LYS A 135 12.94 -16.30 1.00
C LYS A 135 13.22 -17.10 -0.29
N ASN A 136 12.42 -18.12 -0.58
CA ASN A 136 12.58 -19.05 -1.70
C ASN A 136 11.40 -19.03 -2.71
N LYS A 137 10.45 -18.08 -2.64
CA LYS A 137 9.41 -17.93 -3.67
C LYS A 137 9.75 -16.77 -4.61
N ALA A 138 9.63 -17.04 -5.91
CA ALA A 138 9.84 -16.04 -6.94
C ALA A 138 8.82 -14.90 -6.84
N LEU A 139 9.31 -13.66 -6.89
CA LEU A 139 8.49 -12.52 -7.28
C LEU A 139 7.86 -12.79 -8.65
N LYS A 140 6.69 -12.20 -8.90
CA LYS A 140 5.98 -12.41 -10.17
C LYS A 140 6.81 -11.81 -11.31
N LYS A 141 6.73 -12.41 -12.50
CA LYS A 141 7.25 -11.76 -13.72
C LYS A 141 6.36 -10.55 -14.02
N LEU A 142 6.97 -9.38 -14.04
CA LEU A 142 6.33 -8.08 -14.26
C LEU A 142 7.06 -7.35 -15.40
N GLU A 143 6.36 -6.45 -16.07
CA GLU A 143 6.95 -5.50 -17.02
C GLU A 143 6.49 -4.09 -16.64
N VAL A 144 7.30 -3.07 -16.90
CA VAL A 144 6.87 -1.67 -16.88
C VAL A 144 6.48 -1.27 -18.29
N ARG A 145 5.26 -0.77 -18.48
CA ARG A 145 4.78 -0.31 -19.80
C ARG A 145 4.40 1.17 -19.76
N TYR A 146 4.74 1.88 -20.84
CA TYR A 146 4.19 3.23 -21.07
C TYR A 146 2.72 3.13 -21.48
N MET A 147 1.89 4.00 -20.92
CA MET A 147 0.45 4.04 -21.01
C MET A 147 0.01 5.49 -21.23
N ASP A 148 -0.66 5.76 -22.35
CA ASP A 148 -1.11 7.10 -22.68
C ASP A 148 -2.07 7.63 -21.61
N GLY A 149 -1.88 8.89 -21.19
CA GLY A 149 -2.60 9.51 -20.07
C GLY A 149 -2.07 9.15 -18.68
N LYS A 150 -1.65 7.89 -18.43
CA LYS A 150 -1.19 7.40 -17.11
C LYS A 150 0.32 7.48 -16.86
N ASN A 151 1.13 7.77 -17.88
CA ASN A 151 2.60 7.62 -17.87
C ASN A 151 3.05 6.15 -17.82
N PHE A 152 3.71 5.69 -16.76
CA PHE A 152 4.18 4.30 -16.67
C PHE A 152 3.32 3.54 -15.67
N GLY A 153 2.92 2.32 -16.06
CA GLY A 153 2.25 1.37 -15.19
C GLY A 153 2.97 0.02 -15.19
N VAL A 154 2.73 -0.79 -14.17
CA VAL A 154 3.22 -2.17 -14.09
C VAL A 154 2.18 -3.11 -14.67
N VAL A 155 2.60 -4.08 -15.49
CA VAL A 155 1.74 -5.15 -16.02
C VAL A 155 2.25 -6.52 -15.60
N ALA A 156 1.35 -7.50 -15.50
CA ALA A 156 1.72 -8.89 -15.28
C ALA A 156 2.30 -9.53 -16.54
N ALA A 157 3.50 -10.12 -16.49
CA ALA A 157 4.10 -10.90 -17.58
C ALA A 157 3.75 -12.41 -17.52
N GLN A 158 3.03 -12.83 -16.47
CA GLN A 158 2.55 -14.19 -16.28
C GLN A 158 1.21 -14.17 -15.52
N PRO A 159 0.42 -15.25 -15.52
CA PRO A 159 -0.79 -15.31 -14.70
C PRO A 159 -0.46 -15.17 -13.21
N ILE A 160 -1.25 -14.39 -12.48
CA ILE A 160 -1.17 -14.24 -11.03
C ILE A 160 -2.55 -14.62 -10.47
N ALA A 161 -2.62 -15.70 -9.70
CA ALA A 161 -3.88 -16.15 -9.12
C ALA A 161 -4.34 -15.23 -7.96
N ALA A 162 -5.64 -15.16 -7.73
CA ALA A 162 -6.23 -14.47 -6.58
C ALA A 162 -5.58 -14.91 -5.26
N GLY A 163 -5.47 -13.95 -4.33
CA GLY A 163 -4.81 -14.11 -3.04
C GLY A 163 -3.28 -14.15 -3.09
N MET A 164 -2.62 -14.24 -4.26
CA MET A 164 -1.16 -14.32 -4.34
C MET A 164 -0.45 -12.97 -4.07
N PRO A 165 0.58 -12.96 -3.22
CA PRO A 165 1.47 -11.81 -3.07
C PRO A 165 2.21 -11.47 -4.37
N ILE A 166 2.38 -10.18 -4.61
CA ILE A 166 2.99 -9.62 -5.83
C ILE A 166 4.33 -8.94 -5.49
N ALA A 167 4.31 -7.98 -4.57
CA ALA A 167 5.47 -7.20 -4.11
C ALA A 167 5.16 -6.55 -2.75
N GLU A 168 6.18 -6.11 -2.01
CA GLU A 168 6.00 -5.16 -0.89
C GLU A 168 6.00 -3.73 -1.44
N TYR A 169 5.30 -2.78 -0.80
CA TYR A 169 5.47 -1.35 -1.10
C TYR A 169 6.72 -0.85 -0.35
N ILE A 170 7.79 -0.59 -1.10
CA ILE A 170 9.11 -0.23 -0.54
C ILE A 170 9.43 1.24 -0.82
N GLY A 171 9.95 1.92 0.19
CA GLY A 171 10.53 3.26 0.07
C GLY A 171 11.29 3.72 1.32
N GLU A 172 11.33 5.03 1.51
CA GLU A 172 11.90 5.70 2.67
C GLU A 172 10.79 5.88 3.73
N ILE A 173 10.99 5.39 4.95
CA ILE A 173 10.04 5.50 6.06
C ILE A 173 10.39 6.72 6.92
N PHE A 174 9.37 7.55 7.16
CA PHE A 174 9.46 8.69 8.06
C PHE A 174 8.15 9.04 8.78
N VAL A 175 8.28 9.93 9.76
CA VAL A 175 7.19 10.44 10.59
C VAL A 175 6.60 11.69 9.95
N GLY A 176 5.34 11.60 9.50
CA GLY A 176 4.54 12.72 9.00
C GLY A 176 4.30 13.79 10.07
N GLY A 177 4.06 15.02 9.66
CA GLY A 177 4.02 16.20 10.53
C GLY A 177 5.39 16.87 10.76
N ILE A 178 6.52 16.16 10.56
CA ILE A 178 7.87 16.76 10.66
C ILE A 178 8.31 17.35 9.31
N GLU A 179 7.97 16.70 8.20
CA GLU A 179 8.38 17.14 6.84
C GLU A 179 7.28 17.85 6.04
N ASP A 180 6.04 17.98 6.55
CA ASP A 180 4.96 18.65 5.82
C ASP A 180 5.25 20.15 5.54
N ASP A 181 6.13 20.78 6.33
CA ASP A 181 6.68 22.13 6.10
C ASP A 181 7.90 22.16 5.14
N ILE A 182 8.51 21.01 4.82
CA ILE A 182 9.81 20.92 4.12
C ILE A 182 9.68 20.31 2.71
N PHE A 183 8.78 19.33 2.52
CA PHE A 183 8.58 18.68 1.23
C PHE A 183 7.09 18.60 0.84
N PRO A 184 6.69 19.09 -0.35
CA PRO A 184 5.32 18.93 -0.83
C PRO A 184 4.95 17.46 -1.00
N THR A 185 3.69 17.13 -0.68
CA THR A 185 3.15 15.76 -0.57
C THR A 185 3.40 14.94 -1.84
N SER A 186 4.37 14.02 -1.77
CA SER A 186 4.85 13.23 -2.91
C SER A 186 3.75 12.37 -3.53
N HIS A 187 3.80 12.15 -4.85
CA HIS A 187 2.89 11.22 -5.54
C HIS A 187 3.14 9.74 -5.17
N TYR A 188 4.23 9.44 -4.47
CA TYR A 188 4.71 8.11 -4.13
C TYR A 188 4.64 7.81 -2.62
N GLN A 189 3.80 8.56 -1.89
CA GLN A 189 3.58 8.37 -0.46
C GLN A 189 2.44 7.39 -0.17
N GLN A 190 2.69 6.47 0.75
CA GLN A 190 1.73 5.52 1.30
C GLN A 190 1.69 5.65 2.82
N ASP A 191 0.50 5.77 3.40
CA ASP A 191 0.30 5.78 4.85
C ASP A 191 0.59 4.39 5.44
N LEU A 192 1.40 4.30 6.49
CA LEU A 192 1.83 3.03 7.08
C LEU A 192 1.06 2.67 8.35
N LEU A 193 1.14 3.53 9.37
CA LEU A 193 0.35 3.44 10.60
C LEU A 193 0.15 4.84 11.20
N ILE A 194 -0.71 4.91 12.21
CA ILE A 194 -0.69 5.97 13.22
C ILE A 194 -0.50 5.25 14.56
N ASP A 195 0.48 5.67 15.36
CA ASP A 195 0.72 5.06 16.67
C ASP A 195 -0.19 5.63 17.78
N ASN A 196 -0.03 5.11 19.00
CA ASN A 196 -0.79 5.55 20.17
C ASN A 196 -0.54 7.00 20.58
N ASP A 197 0.63 7.54 20.24
CA ASP A 197 1.03 8.93 20.51
C ASP A 197 0.66 9.86 19.34
N HIS A 198 -0.16 9.35 18.40
CA HIS A 198 -0.64 10.00 17.18
C HIS A 198 0.46 10.34 16.14
N ASN A 199 1.64 9.74 16.24
CA ASN A 199 2.66 9.85 15.19
C ASN A 199 2.19 9.09 13.96
N LYS A 200 2.05 9.79 12.84
CA LYS A 200 1.75 9.18 11.54
C LYS A 200 3.05 8.71 10.89
N PHE A 201 3.17 7.42 10.59
CA PHE A 201 4.29 6.89 9.81
C PHE A 201 3.87 6.74 8.35
N ILE A 202 4.75 7.11 7.42
CA ILE A 202 4.53 7.02 5.97
C ILE A 202 5.74 6.40 5.28
N ILE A 203 5.51 5.76 4.14
CA ILE A 203 6.54 5.32 3.19
C ILE A 203 6.50 6.26 1.97
N ASP A 204 7.59 6.95 1.63
CA ASP A 204 7.73 7.68 0.36
C ASP A 204 8.67 6.92 -0.58
N ALA A 205 8.16 6.46 -1.72
CA ALA A 205 8.94 5.80 -2.75
C ALA A 205 9.53 6.78 -3.79
N ARG A 206 9.54 8.09 -3.52
CA ARG A 206 9.96 9.14 -4.47
C ARG A 206 11.41 8.99 -4.94
N ARG A 207 12.37 8.96 -4.01
CA ARG A 207 13.81 8.91 -4.34
C ARG A 207 14.36 7.48 -4.31
N MET A 208 13.93 6.70 -3.32
CA MET A 208 14.29 5.29 -3.17
C MET A 208 13.00 4.48 -3.07
N GLY A 209 12.91 3.36 -3.79
CA GLY A 209 11.76 2.45 -3.72
C GLY A 209 11.94 1.22 -4.60
N ASN A 210 10.93 0.36 -4.70
CA ASN A 210 10.92 -0.78 -5.63
C ASN A 210 9.91 -0.56 -6.77
N ILE A 211 9.54 -1.64 -7.46
CA ILE A 211 8.53 -1.64 -8.53
C ILE A 211 7.14 -1.11 -8.10
N SER A 212 6.79 -1.14 -6.81
CA SER A 212 5.46 -0.74 -6.29
C SER A 212 5.09 0.69 -6.63
N ARG A 213 6.08 1.59 -6.69
CA ARG A 213 5.91 3.03 -6.96
C ARG A 213 5.35 3.34 -8.35
N LEU A 214 5.37 2.36 -9.25
CA LEU A 214 4.88 2.44 -10.64
C LEU A 214 3.52 1.73 -10.82
N ILE A 215 2.94 1.15 -9.77
CA ILE A 215 1.62 0.49 -9.81
C ILE A 215 0.56 1.58 -9.68
N ASN A 216 -0.25 1.77 -10.72
CA ASN A 216 -1.20 2.88 -10.85
C ASN A 216 -2.47 2.71 -10.00
N HIS A 217 -3.31 3.74 -10.05
CA HIS A 217 -4.67 3.66 -9.54
C HIS A 217 -5.66 3.09 -10.57
N SER A 218 -6.62 2.28 -10.09
CA SER A 218 -7.92 2.11 -10.74
C SER A 218 -9.05 2.02 -9.71
N CYS A 219 -10.21 2.61 -10.02
CA CYS A 219 -11.47 2.41 -9.28
C CYS A 219 -12.01 0.97 -9.38
N PHE A 220 -11.47 0.18 -10.32
CA PHE A 220 -11.71 -1.27 -10.43
C PHE A 220 -10.36 -1.98 -10.30
N ASN A 221 -9.73 -1.81 -9.14
CA ASN A 221 -8.42 -2.37 -8.82
C ASN A 221 -8.38 -3.91 -8.89
N ASN A 222 -7.19 -4.46 -9.11
CA ASN A 222 -6.90 -5.89 -9.05
C ASN A 222 -5.81 -6.24 -8.03
N VAL A 223 -5.23 -5.23 -7.38
CA VAL A 223 -4.29 -5.36 -6.26
C VAL A 223 -4.92 -4.75 -5.01
N LEU A 224 -4.70 -5.43 -3.87
CA LEU A 224 -5.00 -4.97 -2.52
C LEU A 224 -3.71 -4.67 -1.76
N GLN A 225 -3.79 -3.73 -0.83
CA GLN A 225 -2.74 -3.44 0.14
C GLN A 225 -3.10 -4.10 1.48
N ILE A 226 -2.16 -4.80 2.09
CA ILE A 226 -2.34 -5.54 3.35
C ILE A 226 -1.23 -5.18 4.33
N CYS A 227 -1.59 -4.85 5.57
CA CYS A 227 -0.63 -4.61 6.65
C CYS A 227 -0.09 -5.93 7.22
N VAL A 228 1.23 -6.02 7.35
CA VAL A 228 1.94 -7.24 7.77
C VAL A 228 2.91 -6.92 8.90
N TYR A 229 2.63 -7.35 10.11
CA TYR A 229 3.50 -7.14 11.26
C TYR A 229 4.55 -8.27 11.40
N PRO A 230 5.83 -7.94 11.67
CA PRO A 230 6.92 -8.92 11.81
C PRO A 230 6.93 -9.68 13.16
N SER A 231 6.09 -9.26 14.10
CA SER A 231 5.78 -9.94 15.37
C SER A 231 4.37 -9.56 15.80
N ILE A 232 3.86 -10.18 16.87
CA ILE A 232 2.54 -9.81 17.42
C ILE A 232 2.58 -8.32 17.83
N PRO A 233 1.70 -7.44 17.31
CA PRO A 233 1.69 -6.03 17.66
C PRO A 233 1.18 -5.85 19.10
N ASN A 234 1.91 -5.08 19.90
CA ASN A 234 1.52 -4.78 21.27
C ASN A 234 0.89 -3.39 21.34
N LEU A 235 -0.45 -3.34 21.26
CA LEU A 235 -1.25 -2.10 21.26
C LEU A 235 -1.07 -1.20 22.51
N LYS A 236 -0.24 -1.59 23.50
CA LYS A 236 0.09 -0.80 24.70
C LYS A 236 1.55 -0.33 24.76
N ARG A 237 2.33 -0.55 23.69
CA ARG A 237 3.75 -0.15 23.58
C ARG A 237 4.04 0.28 22.14
N SER A 238 5.27 0.72 21.89
CA SER A 238 5.84 0.90 20.54
C SER A 238 5.72 -0.40 19.75
N SER A 239 4.67 -0.50 18.93
CA SER A 239 4.46 -1.65 18.05
C SER A 239 5.46 -1.61 16.90
N PRO A 240 5.90 -2.77 16.38
CA PRO A 240 6.75 -2.77 15.20
C PRO A 240 6.05 -2.11 14.01
N LEU A 241 6.82 -1.43 13.18
CA LEU A 241 6.32 -0.98 11.88
C LEU A 241 5.80 -2.19 11.10
N PRO A 242 4.56 -2.15 10.56
CA PRO A 242 4.12 -3.14 9.60
C PRO A 242 4.86 -2.93 8.27
N LYS A 243 4.79 -3.95 7.42
CA LYS A 243 5.08 -3.87 5.99
C LYS A 243 3.77 -3.75 5.23
N VAL A 244 3.84 -3.22 4.00
CA VAL A 244 2.69 -3.12 3.11
C VAL A 244 2.82 -4.17 2.00
N ALA A 245 2.14 -5.31 2.16
CA ALA A 245 2.10 -6.33 1.13
C ALA A 245 1.08 -5.98 0.05
N LEU A 246 1.48 -6.07 -1.22
CA LEU A 246 0.59 -5.96 -2.37
C LEU A 246 0.19 -7.36 -2.83
N VAL A 247 -1.11 -7.63 -2.85
CA VAL A 247 -1.69 -8.97 -3.11
C VAL A 247 -2.73 -8.90 -4.23
N ALA A 248 -2.76 -9.91 -5.09
CA ALA A 248 -3.78 -10.02 -6.13
C ALA A 248 -5.18 -10.22 -5.51
N PHE A 249 -6.09 -9.26 -5.72
CA PHE A 249 -7.49 -9.32 -5.28
C PHE A 249 -8.29 -10.43 -5.99
N ARG A 250 -7.91 -10.68 -7.24
CA ARG A 250 -8.57 -11.56 -8.21
C ARG A 250 -7.52 -12.09 -9.18
N ASP A 251 -7.88 -13.06 -10.00
CA ASP A 251 -6.97 -13.55 -11.03
C ASP A 251 -6.58 -12.42 -12.00
N ILE A 252 -5.27 -12.28 -12.24
CA ILE A 252 -4.67 -11.30 -13.14
C ILE A 252 -4.01 -12.07 -14.29
N LEU A 253 -4.44 -11.75 -15.51
CA LEU A 253 -3.95 -12.36 -16.74
C LEU A 253 -2.69 -11.62 -17.26
N PRO A 254 -1.82 -12.29 -18.04
CA PRO A 254 -0.71 -11.63 -18.71
C PRO A 254 -1.17 -10.42 -19.54
N GLY A 255 -0.42 -9.31 -19.46
CA GLY A 255 -0.72 -8.05 -20.14
C GLY A 255 -1.70 -7.13 -19.40
N GLN A 256 -2.34 -7.57 -18.33
CA GLN A 256 -3.19 -6.69 -17.51
C GLN A 256 -2.33 -5.76 -16.63
N GLU A 257 -2.73 -4.48 -16.57
CA GLU A 257 -2.19 -3.49 -15.64
C GLU A 257 -2.49 -3.89 -14.20
N LEU A 258 -1.49 -3.76 -13.33
CA LEU A 258 -1.65 -3.84 -11.88
C LEU A 258 -2.10 -2.47 -11.36
N CYS A 259 -3.19 -2.47 -10.62
CA CYS A 259 -3.74 -1.27 -10.00
C CYS A 259 -4.23 -1.53 -8.57
N PHE A 260 -4.02 -0.59 -7.66
CA PHE A 260 -4.66 -0.55 -6.33
C PHE A 260 -5.49 0.75 -6.14
N ASP A 261 -6.30 0.82 -5.08
CA ASP A 261 -7.02 2.06 -4.75
C ASP A 261 -6.09 3.05 -4.02
N TYR A 262 -5.83 4.20 -4.61
CA TYR A 262 -5.05 5.30 -4.00
C TYR A 262 -5.87 6.06 -2.94
N ARG A 263 -7.17 5.74 -2.82
CA ARG A 263 -8.20 6.42 -2.02
C ARG A 263 -8.54 7.80 -2.59
N ALA A 264 -9.78 8.24 -2.37
CA ALA A 264 -10.24 9.54 -2.88
C ALA A 264 -9.33 10.71 -2.47
N MET A 265 -8.87 10.73 -1.20
CA MET A 265 -8.09 11.86 -0.65
C MET A 265 -6.80 12.17 -1.43
N TYR A 266 -6.15 11.16 -2.03
CA TYR A 266 -4.98 11.37 -2.89
C TYR A 266 -5.27 12.37 -4.02
N PHE A 267 -6.42 12.21 -4.68
CA PHE A 267 -6.88 13.04 -5.80
C PHE A 267 -7.42 14.39 -5.31
N LEU A 268 -8.20 14.38 -4.22
CA LEU A 268 -8.82 15.58 -3.65
C LEU A 268 -7.77 16.60 -3.17
N ASP A 269 -6.78 16.15 -2.41
CA ASP A 269 -5.77 17.05 -1.82
C ASP A 269 -4.85 17.62 -2.93
N ARG A 270 -4.36 16.78 -3.86
CA ARG A 270 -3.47 17.17 -4.97
C ARG A 270 -4.16 17.86 -6.14
N ASN A 271 -5.49 17.89 -6.14
CA ASN A 271 -6.30 18.51 -7.18
C ASN A 271 -6.10 17.94 -8.59
N ILE A 272 -6.12 16.61 -8.72
CA ILE A 272 -5.89 15.90 -9.99
C ILE A 272 -7.04 14.94 -10.32
N PRO A 273 -7.42 14.79 -11.60
CA PRO A 273 -8.47 13.87 -12.01
C PRO A 273 -8.02 12.41 -11.91
N CYS A 274 -8.96 11.51 -11.66
CA CYS A 274 -8.72 10.07 -11.83
C CYS A 274 -8.73 9.72 -13.33
N LEU A 275 -7.64 9.12 -13.81
CA LEU A 275 -7.47 8.67 -15.20
C LEU A 275 -7.57 7.14 -15.33
N CYS A 276 -8.36 6.48 -14.48
CA CYS A 276 -8.52 5.02 -14.55
C CYS A 276 -9.31 4.54 -15.78
N TYR A 277 -10.18 5.41 -16.32
CA TYR A 277 -11.11 5.15 -17.43
C TYR A 277 -12.18 4.07 -17.18
N GLU A 278 -12.36 3.65 -15.92
CA GLU A 278 -13.43 2.71 -15.54
C GLU A 278 -14.82 3.36 -15.65
N PRO A 279 -15.84 2.66 -16.16
CA PRO A 279 -17.18 3.22 -16.37
C PRO A 279 -17.88 3.60 -15.06
N ASN A 280 -17.49 2.99 -13.94
CA ASN A 280 -17.99 3.25 -12.59
C ASN A 280 -16.91 3.92 -11.71
N CYS A 281 -16.14 4.87 -12.27
CA CYS A 281 -15.17 5.64 -11.50
C CYS A 281 -15.83 6.36 -10.31
N HIS A 282 -15.38 6.08 -9.09
CA HIS A 282 -15.97 6.61 -7.85
C HIS A 282 -15.19 7.79 -7.24
N VAL A 283 -14.00 8.11 -7.76
CA VAL A 283 -13.31 9.38 -7.44
C VAL A 283 -14.13 10.52 -8.06
N PRO A 284 -14.66 11.47 -7.27
CA PRO A 284 -15.57 12.49 -7.79
C PRO A 284 -14.84 13.49 -8.70
N PRO A 285 -15.51 14.02 -9.75
CA PRO A 285 -15.00 15.13 -10.55
C PRO A 285 -14.72 16.37 -9.70
N TYR A 286 -13.76 17.19 -10.19
CA TYR A 286 -13.25 18.42 -9.54
C TYR A 286 -14.33 19.31 -8.89
N ASP A 287 -15.46 19.52 -9.58
CA ASP A 287 -16.53 20.44 -9.15
C ASP A 287 -17.23 20.04 -7.82
N HIS A 288 -17.11 18.78 -7.39
CA HIS A 288 -17.61 18.33 -6.08
C HIS A 288 -16.58 18.49 -4.95
N VAL A 289 -15.30 18.70 -5.29
CA VAL A 289 -14.17 18.74 -4.35
C VAL A 289 -14.12 20.06 -3.58
N GLU A 290 -14.41 21.20 -4.21
CA GLU A 290 -14.44 22.51 -3.54
C GLU A 290 -15.45 22.53 -2.39
N LYS A 291 -16.63 21.93 -2.59
CA LYS A 291 -17.64 21.76 -1.52
C LYS A 291 -17.16 20.85 -0.40
N ALA A 292 -16.45 19.76 -0.72
CA ALA A 292 -15.92 18.84 0.28
C ALA A 292 -14.78 19.46 1.11
N LYS A 293 -13.87 20.22 0.48
CA LYS A 293 -12.82 20.99 1.16
C LYS A 293 -13.43 22.04 2.10
N SER A 294 -14.35 22.88 1.59
CA SER A 294 -15.06 23.86 2.42
C SER A 294 -15.71 23.27 3.68
N ILE A 295 -16.31 22.07 3.59
CA ILE A 295 -16.89 21.36 4.74
C ILE A 295 -15.82 20.79 5.70
N LYS A 296 -14.67 20.34 5.18
CA LYS A 296 -13.52 19.85 5.97
C LYS A 296 -12.89 21.00 6.75
N ASP A 297 -12.68 22.13 6.10
CA ASP A 297 -12.07 23.33 6.68
C ASP A 297 -12.95 23.91 7.80
N GLN A 298 -14.26 24.04 7.57
CA GLN A 298 -15.25 24.42 8.59
C GLN A 298 -15.28 23.47 9.80
N LYS A 299 -15.05 22.17 9.59
CA LYS A 299 -14.97 21.19 10.70
C LYS A 299 -13.68 21.31 11.50
N ASN A 300 -12.56 21.61 10.85
CA ASN A 300 -11.29 21.83 11.52
C ASN A 300 -11.35 23.09 12.38
N GLU A 301 -11.82 24.21 11.82
CA GLU A 301 -12.06 25.47 12.53
C GLU A 301 -13.00 25.28 13.73
N LEU A 302 -14.09 24.51 13.58
CA LEU A 302 -14.99 24.19 14.70
C LEU A 302 -14.31 23.37 15.80
N ASN A 303 -13.36 22.50 15.46
CA ASN A 303 -12.63 21.68 16.44
C ASN A 303 -11.56 22.49 17.18
N GLU A 304 -10.85 23.39 16.50
CA GLU A 304 -9.92 24.32 17.16
C GLU A 304 -10.65 25.27 18.11
N ASN A 305 -11.77 25.87 17.67
CA ASN A 305 -12.61 26.71 18.52
C ASN A 305 -13.11 25.97 19.77
N LYS A 306 -13.50 24.69 19.64
CA LYS A 306 -13.85 23.85 20.81
C LYS A 306 -12.68 23.62 21.75
N LYS A 307 -11.47 23.37 21.22
CA LYS A 307 -10.26 23.17 22.02
C LYS A 307 -9.92 24.45 22.80
N GLN A 308 -9.98 25.60 22.16
CA GLN A 308 -9.74 26.91 22.78
C GLN A 308 -10.79 27.23 23.85
N MET A 309 -12.07 26.92 23.61
CA MET A 309 -13.14 27.06 24.60
C MET A 309 -12.93 26.15 25.82
N MET A 310 -12.47 24.91 25.63
CA MET A 310 -12.19 23.98 26.75
C MET A 310 -11.00 24.45 27.60
N ASN A 311 -9.98 25.07 26.99
CA ASN A 311 -8.88 25.69 27.73
C ASN A 311 -9.36 26.87 28.59
N LEU A 312 -10.16 27.78 28.02
CA LEU A 312 -10.75 28.90 28.76
C LEU A 312 -11.64 28.44 29.93
N PHE A 313 -12.35 27.31 29.80
CA PHE A 313 -13.11 26.71 30.90
C PHE A 313 -12.23 26.05 31.98
N SER A 314 -10.99 25.65 31.66
CA SER A 314 -10.01 25.23 32.67
C SER A 314 -9.49 26.45 33.42
N GLU A 315 -8.98 27.44 32.69
CA GLU A 315 -8.42 28.69 33.25
C GLU A 315 -9.42 29.40 34.17
N ALA A 316 -10.70 29.46 33.79
CA ALA A 316 -11.76 30.02 34.63
C ALA A 316 -12.01 29.22 35.92
N ARG A 317 -11.91 27.88 35.87
CA ARG A 317 -12.07 27.01 37.05
C ARG A 317 -10.88 27.11 38.00
N ASP A 318 -9.68 27.22 37.45
CA ASP A 318 -8.46 27.39 38.23
C ASP A 318 -8.49 28.74 38.97
N LEU A 319 -8.96 29.81 38.32
CA LEU A 319 -9.23 31.11 38.95
C LEU A 319 -10.35 31.08 40.02
N GLU A 320 -11.44 30.33 39.79
CA GLU A 320 -12.48 30.12 40.83
C GLU A 320 -11.91 29.39 42.06
N HIS A 321 -10.97 28.46 41.86
CA HIS A 321 -10.27 27.78 42.96
C HIS A 321 -9.33 28.72 43.73
N GLU A 322 -8.54 29.55 43.04
CA GLU A 322 -7.66 30.55 43.69
C GLU A 322 -8.45 31.57 44.51
N VAL A 323 -9.64 31.99 44.07
CA VAL A 323 -10.50 32.92 44.82
C VAL A 323 -11.07 32.29 46.10
N LEU A 324 -11.34 30.97 46.10
CA LEU A 324 -11.86 30.24 47.26
C LEU A 324 -10.79 29.90 48.32
N GLU A 325 -9.49 30.07 48.02
CA GLU A 325 -8.39 29.87 48.97
C GLU A 325 -7.96 31.16 49.71
N ILE A 326 -8.68 32.27 49.51
CA ILE A 326 -8.34 33.62 50.03
C ILE A 326 -9.25 34.09 51.20
N ASP A 327 -10.34 33.39 51.50
CA ASP A 327 -11.29 33.68 52.61
C ASP A 327 -11.05 32.84 53.89
#